data_AF-A0A960MKQ2-F1
#
_entry.id   AF-A0A960MKQ2-F1
#
_cell.length_a   1.000
_cell.length_b   1.000
_cell.length_c   1.000
_cell.angle_alpha   90.00
_cell.angle_beta   90.00
_cell.angle_gamma   90.00
#
_symmetry.space_group_name_H-M   'P 1'
#
loop_
_entity.id
_entity.type
_entity.pdbx_description
1 polymer ?
#
loop_
_entity_poly.entity_id
_entity_poly.type
_entity_poly.pdbx_seq_one_letter_code
_entity_poly.pdbx_strand_id
1 'polypeptide(L)'
;MKAAVICSKGIGDGLMMMTAAHRLKLEGYSVTTFQDSLHELSDYFPGHHFEKRTAIKSLDDFSLIILQNDNTPFSFDLIDRYRDKMHVFYASYEEGKHRPLTANDAVFNREEPMVKNIAEATAEILNCDHTIYENGITHPEGLTYKKYAKRIV
;
A
#
# COMPACT_ATOMS: atom_id res chain seq x y z
N MET A 1 -10.77 10.66 -9.00
CA MET A 1 -10.29 9.38 -9.60
C MET A 1 -10.26 8.30 -8.53
N LYS A 2 -10.33 7.01 -8.87
CA LYS A 2 -10.28 5.91 -7.88
C LYS A 2 -8.92 5.22 -7.94
N ALA A 3 -8.29 5.02 -6.80
CA ALA A 3 -7.05 4.25 -6.70
C ALA A 3 -7.19 3.07 -5.74
N ALA A 4 -6.54 1.96 -6.07
CA ALA A 4 -6.44 0.78 -5.22
C ALA A 4 -5.00 0.64 -4.72
N VAL A 5 -4.82 0.43 -3.42
CA VAL A 5 -3.53 0.06 -2.83
C VAL A 5 -3.69 -1.31 -2.20
N ILE A 6 -3.02 -2.31 -2.75
CA ILE A 6 -3.14 -3.72 -2.33
C ILE A 6 -1.86 -4.09 -1.60
N CYS A 7 -1.98 -4.35 -0.31
CA CYS A 7 -0.83 -4.60 0.56
C CYS A 7 -0.49 -6.09 0.62
N SER A 8 0.72 -6.40 1.12
CA SER A 8 1.06 -7.75 1.55
C SER A 8 0.13 -8.22 2.70
N LYS A 9 0.24 -9.50 3.08
CA LYS A 9 -0.52 -10.05 4.24
C LYS A 9 -0.07 -9.44 5.57
N GLY A 10 1.18 -8.98 5.67
CA GLY A 10 1.73 -8.46 6.91
C GLY A 10 1.11 -7.12 7.30
N ILE A 11 0.77 -6.94 8.59
CA ILE A 11 0.26 -5.65 9.07
C ILE A 11 1.32 -4.54 8.99
N GLY A 12 2.59 -4.87 9.25
CA GLY A 12 3.69 -3.92 9.17
C GLY A 12 3.87 -3.36 7.75
N ASP A 13 3.82 -4.25 6.76
CA ASP A 13 3.82 -3.89 5.34
C ASP A 13 2.60 -3.05 4.97
N GLY A 14 1.41 -3.44 5.46
CA GLY A 14 0.19 -2.65 5.30
C GLY A 14 0.34 -1.22 5.83
N LEU A 15 0.92 -1.05 7.01
CA LEU A 15 1.21 0.25 7.61
C LEU A 15 2.23 1.07 6.80
N MET A 16 3.23 0.42 6.20
CA MET A 16 4.19 1.10 5.34
C MET A 16 3.55 1.54 4.01
N MET A 17 2.71 0.68 3.41
CA MET A 17 1.96 0.98 2.19
C MET A 17 0.91 2.09 2.36
N MET A 18 0.55 2.45 3.60
CA MET A 18 -0.23 3.66 3.85
C MET A 18 0.48 4.93 3.40
N THR A 19 1.80 4.93 3.26
CA THR A 19 2.56 6.02 2.61
C THR A 19 2.07 6.27 1.19
N ALA A 20 1.92 5.22 0.38
CA ALA A 20 1.38 5.33 -0.97
C ALA A 20 -0.09 5.77 -0.96
N ALA A 21 -0.91 5.14 -0.11
CA ALA A 21 -2.33 5.46 0.00
C ALA A 21 -2.57 6.92 0.45
N HIS A 22 -1.75 7.42 1.36
CA HIS A 22 -1.81 8.79 1.84
C HIS A 22 -1.42 9.79 0.76
N ARG A 23 -0.30 9.54 0.06
CA ARG A 23 0.11 10.38 -1.07
C ARG A 23 -0.97 10.45 -2.16
N LEU A 24 -1.54 9.31 -2.55
CA LEU A 24 -2.63 9.26 -3.53
C LEU A 24 -3.86 10.07 -3.08
N LYS A 25 -4.22 9.99 -1.81
CA LYS A 25 -5.32 10.78 -1.26
C LYS A 25 -5.04 12.28 -1.30
N LEU A 26 -3.82 12.71 -0.99
CA LEU A 26 -3.41 14.12 -1.09
C LEU A 26 -3.49 14.64 -2.53
N GLU A 27 -3.24 13.77 -3.52
CA GLU A 27 -3.44 14.06 -4.95
C GLU A 27 -4.91 13.93 -5.42
N GLY A 28 -5.87 13.82 -4.50
CA GLY A 28 -7.30 13.84 -4.80
C GLY A 28 -7.89 12.51 -5.27
N TYR A 29 -7.18 11.39 -5.10
CA TYR A 29 -7.77 10.07 -5.33
C TYR A 29 -8.71 9.65 -4.19
N SER A 30 -9.81 8.99 -4.56
CA SER A 30 -10.57 8.16 -3.64
C SER A 30 -9.86 6.80 -3.55
N VAL A 31 -9.16 6.57 -2.45
CA VAL A 31 -8.27 5.42 -2.28
C VAL A 31 -8.96 4.32 -1.47
N THR A 32 -8.99 3.10 -2.03
CA THR A 32 -9.32 1.88 -1.28
C THR A 32 -8.04 1.11 -0.98
N THR A 33 -7.72 0.93 0.31
CA THR A 33 -6.59 0.11 0.74
C THR A 33 -7.07 -1.30 1.07
N PHE A 34 -6.55 -2.30 0.36
CA PHE A 34 -6.89 -3.70 0.54
C PHE A 34 -5.87 -4.40 1.46
N GLN A 35 -6.26 -4.62 2.72
CA GLN A 35 -5.47 -5.34 3.73
C GLN A 35 -6.41 -5.91 4.81
N ASP A 36 -6.20 -7.15 5.22
CA ASP A 36 -7.19 -7.91 6.00
C ASP A 36 -7.42 -7.44 7.44
N SER A 37 -6.42 -6.83 8.08
CA SER A 37 -6.39 -6.40 9.49
C SER A 37 -6.29 -4.89 9.70
N LEU A 38 -5.95 -4.12 8.67
CA LEU A 38 -5.66 -2.68 8.80
C LEU A 38 -6.91 -1.86 9.17
N HIS A 39 -8.10 -2.40 8.88
CA HIS A 39 -9.37 -1.84 9.31
C HIS A 39 -9.49 -1.69 10.84
N GLU A 40 -8.74 -2.47 11.63
CA GLU A 40 -8.68 -2.34 13.09
C GLU A 40 -8.03 -1.02 13.54
N LEU A 41 -7.29 -0.37 12.63
CA LEU A 41 -6.62 0.91 12.86
C LEU A 41 -7.36 2.08 12.19
N SER A 42 -8.63 1.92 11.78
CA SER A 42 -9.38 2.95 11.05
C SER A 42 -9.40 4.30 11.77
N ASP A 43 -9.50 4.30 13.10
CA ASP A 43 -9.52 5.51 13.92
C ASP A 43 -8.20 6.30 13.86
N TYR A 44 -7.10 5.63 13.51
CA TYR A 44 -5.79 6.28 13.34
C TYR A 44 -5.60 6.85 11.93
N PHE A 45 -6.44 6.48 10.95
CA PHE A 45 -6.31 6.91 9.55
C PHE A 45 -7.61 7.58 9.06
N PRO A 46 -7.95 8.76 9.58
CA PRO A 46 -9.21 9.43 9.30
C PRO A 46 -9.39 9.68 7.79
N GLY A 47 -10.55 9.29 7.27
CA GLY A 47 -10.90 9.40 5.87
C GLY A 47 -10.13 8.48 4.92
N HIS A 48 -9.44 7.46 5.43
CA HIS A 48 -8.99 6.33 4.61
C HIS A 48 -10.07 5.24 4.59
N HIS A 49 -10.19 4.55 3.46
CA HIS A 49 -11.12 3.43 3.30
C HIS A 49 -10.35 2.12 3.20
N PHE A 50 -10.78 1.13 3.98
CA PHE A 50 -10.12 -0.17 4.09
C PHE A 50 -11.07 -1.30 3.69
N GLU A 51 -10.56 -2.24 2.92
CA GLU A 51 -11.26 -3.49 2.60
C GLU A 51 -10.34 -4.69 2.75
N LYS A 52 -10.91 -5.88 2.92
CA LYS A 52 -10.14 -7.12 2.95
C LYS A 52 -9.64 -7.45 1.55
N ARG A 53 -8.47 -8.09 1.43
CA ARG A 53 -7.95 -8.57 0.14
C ARG A 53 -8.91 -9.54 -0.54
N THR A 54 -9.60 -10.34 0.25
CA THR A 54 -10.63 -11.29 -0.23
C THR A 54 -11.90 -10.61 -0.75
N ALA A 55 -12.08 -9.30 -0.51
CA ALA A 55 -13.20 -8.54 -1.05
C ALA A 55 -12.99 -8.13 -2.52
N ILE A 56 -11.76 -8.22 -3.04
CA ILE A 56 -11.44 -7.87 -4.44
C ILE A 56 -12.12 -8.86 -5.39
N LYS A 57 -13.22 -8.41 -6.00
CA LYS A 57 -13.91 -9.12 -7.09
C LYS A 57 -13.43 -8.65 -8.46
N SER A 58 -13.27 -7.35 -8.62
CA SER A 58 -12.73 -6.69 -9.80
C SER A 58 -12.00 -5.41 -9.39
N LEU A 59 -11.00 -5.01 -10.20
CA LEU A 59 -10.29 -3.74 -10.10
C LEU A 59 -10.54 -2.83 -11.32
N ASP A 60 -11.62 -3.06 -12.08
CA ASP A 60 -11.91 -2.35 -13.34
C ASP A 60 -12.27 -0.89 -13.16
N ASP A 61 -12.90 -0.56 -12.04
CA ASP A 61 -13.29 0.81 -11.72
C ASP A 61 -12.13 1.68 -11.19
N PHE A 62 -10.95 1.10 -10.93
CA PHE A 62 -9.80 1.83 -10.44
C PHE A 62 -8.92 2.29 -11.61
N SER A 63 -8.68 3.60 -11.67
CA SER A 63 -7.81 4.21 -12.69
C SER A 63 -6.33 4.00 -12.39
N LEU A 64 -5.98 3.68 -11.14
CA LEU A 64 -4.62 3.44 -10.70
C LEU A 64 -4.60 2.33 -9.65
N ILE A 65 -3.73 1.34 -9.84
CA ILE A 65 -3.62 0.18 -8.96
C ILE A 65 -2.16 0.02 -8.56
N ILE A 66 -1.89 0.08 -7.26
CA ILE A 66 -0.57 -0.23 -6.70
C ILE A 66 -0.71 -1.55 -5.93
N LEU A 67 0.15 -2.51 -6.25
CA LEU A 67 0.25 -3.80 -5.57
C LEU A 67 1.63 -3.94 -4.94
N GLN A 68 1.69 -4.15 -3.64
CA GLN A 68 2.90 -4.66 -2.99
C GLN A 68 2.96 -6.18 -3.19
N ASN A 69 3.88 -6.64 -4.02
CA ASN A 69 3.99 -8.08 -4.27
C ASN A 69 4.53 -8.81 -3.03
N ASP A 70 3.84 -9.89 -2.66
CA ASP A 70 4.13 -10.77 -1.53
C ASP A 70 4.40 -12.23 -1.94
N ASN A 71 4.60 -12.47 -3.25
CA ASN A 71 4.90 -13.78 -3.83
C ASN A 71 3.83 -14.85 -3.59
N THR A 72 2.60 -14.42 -3.34
CA THR A 72 1.46 -15.32 -3.21
C THR A 72 0.79 -15.56 -4.56
N PRO A 73 0.12 -16.71 -4.74
CA PRO A 73 -0.71 -16.96 -5.92
C PRO A 73 -1.76 -15.88 -6.17
N PHE A 74 -2.28 -15.26 -5.09
CA PHE A 74 -3.20 -14.14 -5.18
C PHE A 74 -2.58 -12.92 -5.87
N SER A 75 -1.36 -12.54 -5.48
CA SER A 75 -0.67 -11.40 -6.08
C SER A 75 -0.32 -11.68 -7.55
N PHE A 76 0.13 -12.90 -7.87
CA PHE A 76 0.40 -13.26 -9.26
C PHE A 76 -0.86 -13.27 -10.12
N ASP A 77 -1.99 -13.79 -9.62
CA ASP A 77 -3.28 -13.73 -10.31
C ASP A 77 -3.71 -12.29 -10.62
N LEU A 78 -3.55 -11.38 -9.65
CA LEU A 78 -3.84 -9.96 -9.87
C LEU A 78 -2.91 -9.32 -10.91
N ILE A 79 -1.61 -9.62 -10.86
CA ILE A 79 -0.63 -9.13 -11.84
C ILE A 79 -0.99 -9.62 -13.23
N ASP A 80 -1.33 -10.91 -13.37
CA ASP A 80 -1.66 -11.51 -14.67
C ASP A 80 -2.97 -10.92 -15.25
N ARG A 81 -3.99 -10.64 -14.41
CA ARG A 81 -5.27 -10.07 -14.86
C ARG A 81 -5.21 -8.57 -15.18
N TYR A 82 -4.33 -7.82 -14.52
CA TYR A 82 -4.34 -6.35 -14.55
C TYR A 82 -3.02 -5.73 -14.98
N ARG A 83 -2.16 -6.49 -15.67
CA ARG A 83 -0.77 -6.14 -15.94
C ARG A 83 -0.57 -4.73 -16.50
N ASP A 84 -1.42 -4.35 -17.45
CA ASP A 84 -1.27 -3.09 -18.19
C ASP A 84 -1.57 -1.84 -17.36
N LYS A 85 -2.33 -1.98 -16.27
CA LYS A 85 -2.74 -0.87 -15.37
C LYS A 85 -2.25 -1.00 -13.94
N MET A 86 -1.50 -2.06 -13.64
CA MET A 86 -1.02 -2.35 -12.29
C MET A 86 0.44 -1.96 -12.14
N HIS A 87 0.70 -1.13 -11.14
CA HIS A 87 2.04 -0.83 -10.67
C HIS A 87 2.42 -1.80 -9.56
N VAL A 88 3.52 -2.53 -9.73
CA VAL A 88 3.91 -3.59 -8.80
C VAL A 88 5.16 -3.17 -8.06
N PHE A 89 5.07 -3.13 -6.73
CA PHE A 89 6.19 -2.85 -5.84
C PHE A 89 6.81 -4.16 -5.37
N TYR A 90 8.08 -4.36 -5.73
CA TYR A 90 8.86 -5.53 -5.33
C TYR A 90 9.84 -5.15 -4.22
N ALA A 91 9.50 -5.48 -2.98
CA ALA A 91 10.44 -5.35 -1.85
C ALA A 91 11.70 -6.21 -2.06
N SER A 92 11.55 -7.35 -2.72
CA SER A 92 12.63 -8.20 -3.19
C SER A 92 12.28 -8.78 -4.56
N TYR A 93 12.99 -8.33 -5.60
CA TYR A 93 12.91 -8.97 -6.92
C TYR A 93 13.98 -10.05 -7.07
N GLU A 94 13.61 -11.11 -7.78
CA GLU A 94 14.42 -12.29 -8.12
C GLU A 94 13.92 -12.83 -9.46
N GLU A 95 14.81 -12.89 -10.45
CA GLU A 95 14.50 -13.47 -11.76
C GLU A 95 14.16 -14.96 -11.61
N GLY A 96 13.13 -15.42 -12.34
CA GLY A 96 12.63 -16.80 -12.27
C GLY A 96 11.60 -17.08 -11.17
N LYS A 97 11.53 -16.26 -10.09
CA LYS A 97 10.45 -16.32 -9.10
C LYS A 97 9.30 -15.37 -9.40
N HIS A 98 9.60 -14.27 -10.10
CA HIS A 98 8.65 -13.22 -10.42
C HIS A 98 8.36 -13.18 -11.91
N ARG A 99 7.27 -12.48 -12.27
CA ARG A 99 6.97 -12.15 -13.66
C ARG A 99 8.06 -11.22 -14.23
N PRO A 100 8.25 -11.21 -15.56
CA PRO A 100 9.13 -10.25 -16.21
C PRO A 100 8.73 -8.82 -15.86
N LEU A 101 9.75 -7.98 -15.60
CA LEU A 101 9.53 -6.59 -15.26
C LEU A 101 8.91 -5.82 -16.44
N THR A 102 8.06 -4.83 -16.13
CA THR A 102 7.57 -3.82 -17.07
C THR A 102 7.88 -2.42 -16.55
N ALA A 103 7.58 -1.41 -17.36
CA ALA A 103 7.73 0.00 -16.96
C ALA A 103 6.84 0.41 -15.77
N ASN A 104 5.85 -0.41 -15.39
CA ASN A 104 4.99 -0.13 -14.25
C ASN A 104 5.54 -0.70 -12.93
N ASP A 105 6.65 -1.44 -12.95
CA ASP A 105 7.20 -2.06 -11.75
C ASP A 105 8.26 -1.20 -11.08
N ALA A 106 8.22 -1.18 -9.76
CA ALA A 106 9.28 -0.61 -8.94
C ALA A 106 9.98 -1.72 -8.16
N VAL A 107 11.27 -1.91 -8.43
CA VAL A 107 12.14 -2.80 -7.65
C VAL A 107 12.81 -1.99 -6.55
N PHE A 108 12.55 -2.35 -5.30
CA PHE A 108 13.06 -1.59 -4.16
C PHE A 108 14.56 -1.80 -3.96
N ASN A 109 15.26 -0.71 -3.64
CA ASN A 109 16.62 -0.76 -3.14
C ASN A 109 16.61 -1.28 -1.71
N ARG A 110 17.23 -2.44 -1.48
CA ARG A 110 17.30 -3.12 -0.18
C ARG A 110 18.17 -2.41 0.84
N GLU A 111 19.03 -1.48 0.40
CA GLU A 111 19.85 -0.64 1.29
C GLU A 111 19.07 0.56 1.84
N GLU A 112 17.89 0.83 1.30
CA GLU A 112 17.04 1.95 1.67
C GLU A 112 15.84 1.51 2.51
N PRO A 113 15.33 2.37 3.42
CA PRO A 113 14.11 2.08 4.15
C PRO A 113 12.93 1.78 3.21
N MET A 114 12.08 0.83 3.58
CA MET A 114 10.93 0.46 2.74
C MET A 114 9.99 1.64 2.50
N VAL A 115 9.75 2.48 3.51
CA VAL A 115 8.94 3.71 3.39
C VAL A 115 9.51 4.66 2.33
N LYS A 116 10.84 4.78 2.24
CA LYS A 116 11.49 5.64 1.25
C LYS A 116 11.27 5.10 -0.17
N ASN A 117 11.50 3.80 -0.36
CA ASN A 117 11.22 3.13 -1.63
C ASN A 117 9.75 3.31 -2.07
N ILE A 118 8.81 3.13 -1.14
CA ILE A 118 7.37 3.31 -1.42
C ILE A 118 7.07 4.76 -1.82
N ALA A 119 7.62 5.74 -1.08
CA ALA A 119 7.41 7.15 -1.35
C ALA A 119 7.97 7.58 -2.72
N GLU A 120 9.18 7.14 -3.04
CA GLU A 120 9.85 7.44 -4.32
C GLU A 120 9.11 6.80 -5.50
N ALA A 121 8.79 5.51 -5.41
CA ALA A 121 8.04 4.82 -6.46
C ALA A 121 6.64 5.43 -6.67
N THR A 122 5.97 5.84 -5.58
CA THR A 122 4.67 6.50 -5.68
C THR A 122 4.77 7.90 -6.30
N ALA A 123 5.83 8.66 -5.98
CA ALA A 123 6.07 9.97 -6.58
C ALA A 123 6.36 9.87 -8.09
N GLU A 124 7.13 8.86 -8.50
CA GLU A 124 7.40 8.56 -9.91
C GLU A 124 6.11 8.24 -10.68
N ILE A 125 5.26 7.35 -10.15
CA ILE A 125 3.95 7.02 -10.74
C ILE A 125 3.08 8.28 -10.93
N LEU A 126 3.15 9.21 -9.99
CA LEU A 126 2.37 10.44 -9.99
C LEU A 126 3.05 11.59 -10.74
N ASN A 127 4.25 11.38 -11.31
CA ASN A 127 5.08 12.41 -11.93
C ASN A 127 5.26 13.64 -11.02
N CYS A 128 5.57 13.41 -9.75
CA CYS A 128 5.75 14.46 -8.75
C CYS A 128 7.23 14.69 -8.43
N ASP A 129 7.64 15.96 -8.35
CA ASP A 129 9.04 16.35 -8.09
C ASP A 129 9.48 16.15 -6.62
N HIS A 130 8.55 15.81 -5.73
CA HIS A 130 8.82 15.65 -4.31
C HIS A 130 8.19 14.36 -3.75
N THR A 131 8.89 13.78 -2.78
CA THR A 131 8.46 12.59 -2.05
C THR A 131 7.76 12.97 -0.75
N ILE A 132 6.73 12.20 -0.38
CA ILE A 132 6.09 12.29 0.94
C ILE A 132 6.29 10.95 1.64
N TYR A 133 6.90 11.00 2.83
CA TYR A 133 7.18 9.83 3.66
C TYR A 133 6.11 9.60 4.74
N GLU A 134 5.15 10.51 4.85
CA GLU A 134 4.04 10.43 5.80
C GLU A 134 3.03 9.37 5.35
N ASN A 135 2.53 8.59 6.30
CA ASN A 135 1.54 7.53 6.02
C ASN A 135 0.11 7.92 6.41
N GLY A 136 -0.12 9.17 6.83
CA GLY A 136 -1.44 9.67 7.22
C GLY A 136 -1.92 9.22 8.59
N ILE A 137 -1.05 8.62 9.42
CA ILE A 137 -1.40 8.24 10.78
C ILE A 137 -1.65 9.49 11.65
N THR A 138 -2.71 9.45 12.43
CA THR A 138 -3.09 10.48 13.40
C THR A 138 -3.46 9.83 14.71
N HIS A 139 -3.41 10.59 15.81
CA HIS A 139 -3.87 10.10 17.10
C HIS A 139 -5.40 10.20 17.20
N PRO A 140 -6.11 9.09 17.49
CA PRO A 140 -7.52 9.14 17.82
C PRO A 140 -7.82 10.08 18.99
N GLU A 141 -8.97 10.73 18.94
CA GLU A 141 -9.45 11.55 20.05
C GLU A 141 -9.66 10.70 21.31
N GLY A 142 -9.38 11.27 22.49
CA GLY A 142 -9.61 10.61 23.77
C GLY A 142 -8.61 9.51 24.14
N LEU A 143 -7.48 9.38 23.42
CA LEU A 143 -6.38 8.51 23.84
C LEU A 143 -5.85 8.96 25.21
N THR A 144 -5.98 8.08 26.20
CA THR A 144 -5.41 8.31 27.54
C THR A 144 -4.00 7.74 27.58
N TYR A 145 -2.99 8.59 27.78
CA TYR A 145 -1.61 8.16 27.97
C TYR A 145 -1.54 7.10 29.08
N LYS A 146 -0.88 5.97 28.81
CA LYS A 146 -0.72 4.87 29.76
C LYS A 146 -2.05 4.30 30.32
N LYS A 147 -3.16 4.33 29.56
CA LYS A 147 -4.45 3.72 29.96
C LYS A 147 -4.31 2.30 30.52
N TYR A 148 -3.38 1.53 29.97
CA TYR A 148 -3.06 0.17 30.40
C TYR A 148 -1.61 0.00 30.84
N ALA A 149 -1.08 0.94 31.65
CA ALA A 149 0.31 0.97 32.12
C ALA A 149 0.86 -0.34 32.72
N LYS A 150 -0.05 -1.22 33.20
CA LYS A 150 0.29 -2.46 33.90
C LYS A 150 0.01 -3.73 33.07
N ARG A 151 -0.50 -3.62 31.83
CA ARG A 151 -0.66 -4.79 30.96
C ARG A 151 0.70 -5.12 30.34
N ILE A 152 1.18 -6.33 30.58
CA ILE A 152 2.22 -6.98 29.78
C ILE A 152 1.45 -7.82 28.75
N VAL A 153 1.65 -7.53 27.46
CA VAL A 153 1.09 -8.30 26.34
C VAL A 153 2.25 -8.99 25.65
#